data_AF-A0ABC9T9M5-F1
#
_entry.id   AF-A0ABC9T9M5-F1
#
_cell.length_a   1.000
_cell.length_b   1.000
_cell.length_c   1.000
_cell.angle_alpha   90.00
_cell.angle_beta   90.00
_cell.angle_gamma   90.00
#
_symmetry.space_group_name_H-M   'P 1'
#
loop_
_entity.id
_entity.type
_entity.pdbx_description
1 polymer ?
#
loop_
_entity_poly.entity_id
_entity_poly.type
_entity_poly.pdbx_seq_one_letter_code
_entity_poly.pdbx_strand_id
1 'polypeptide(L)'
;MTNNVINSNVVCLIFGVIAHQIGFLEDNALNKAGVFNWLMYGLLAYVFGQLSATTPAVLGGIVLQIIVLIALGVLGMFLASRLLAKPFGMSWQMAFSCSLTALFGFPADYILTSEVARAMATTEDEEEYLTQQMMPKMLVGGFATVSVASVIIATIFLKLL
;
A
#
# COMPACT_ATOMS: atom_id res chain seq x y z
N MET A 1 19.11 11.04 -9.21
CA MET A 1 19.75 10.07 -10.12
C MET A 1 18.84 9.59 -11.27
N THR A 2 17.68 10.22 -11.54
CA THR A 2 16.80 9.83 -12.68
C THR A 2 16.01 11.00 -13.31
N ASN A 3 16.45 12.26 -13.24
CA ASN A 3 15.76 13.42 -13.88
C ASN A 3 14.20 13.40 -13.78
N ASN A 4 13.64 12.95 -12.64
CA ASN A 4 12.19 12.76 -12.42
C ASN A 4 11.45 11.82 -13.41
N VAL A 5 12.15 11.03 -14.22
CA VAL A 5 11.52 10.09 -15.18
C VAL A 5 10.98 8.83 -14.47
N ILE A 6 11.64 8.40 -13.38
CA ILE A 6 11.22 7.26 -12.55
C ILE A 6 11.28 7.69 -11.08
N ASN A 7 10.21 7.40 -10.34
CA ASN A 7 10.09 7.70 -8.91
C ASN A 7 11.28 7.10 -8.13
N SER A 8 12.00 7.95 -7.39
CA SER A 8 13.16 7.52 -6.59
C SER A 8 12.81 6.41 -5.60
N ASN A 9 11.60 6.42 -5.03
CA ASN A 9 11.15 5.39 -4.09
C ASN A 9 11.07 4.03 -4.80
N VAL A 10 10.58 3.99 -6.05
CA VAL A 10 10.48 2.77 -6.87
C VAL A 10 11.85 2.19 -7.16
N VAL A 11 12.80 3.05 -7.49
CA VAL A 11 14.20 2.65 -7.67
C VAL A 11 14.76 2.09 -6.36
N CYS A 12 14.55 2.77 -5.22
CA CYS A 12 14.96 2.28 -3.91
C CYS A 12 14.34 0.94 -3.54
N LEU A 13 13.07 0.69 -3.89
CA LEU A 13 12.42 -0.61 -3.63
C LEU A 13 13.06 -1.72 -4.45
N ILE A 14 13.27 -1.50 -5.76
CA ILE A 14 13.91 -2.48 -6.63
C ILE A 14 15.32 -2.81 -6.13
N PHE A 15 16.13 -1.80 -5.83
CA PHE A 15 17.45 -2.00 -5.26
C PHE A 15 17.40 -2.68 -3.89
N GLY A 16 16.42 -2.35 -3.05
CA GLY A 16 16.21 -3.01 -1.75
C GLY A 16 15.90 -4.49 -1.89
N VAL A 17 15.00 -4.87 -2.80
CA VAL A 17 14.68 -6.27 -3.09
C VAL A 17 15.91 -7.02 -3.62
N ILE A 18 16.66 -6.43 -4.55
CA ILE A 18 17.88 -7.05 -5.10
C ILE A 18 18.94 -7.21 -4.00
N ALA A 19 19.20 -6.16 -3.21
CA ALA A 19 20.19 -6.16 -2.13
C ALA A 19 19.82 -7.18 -1.04
N HIS A 20 18.53 -7.37 -0.77
CA HIS A 20 18.05 -8.42 0.10
C HIS A 20 18.28 -9.82 -0.49
N GLN A 21 17.94 -10.02 -1.77
CA GLN A 21 18.10 -11.32 -2.43
C GLN A 21 19.56 -11.79 -2.51
N ILE A 22 20.53 -10.87 -2.64
CA ILE A 22 21.96 -11.19 -2.63
C ILE A 22 22.56 -11.37 -1.23
N GLY A 23 21.73 -11.27 -0.17
CA GLY A 23 22.14 -11.44 1.23
C GLY A 23 22.87 -10.22 1.83
N PHE A 24 22.85 -9.07 1.17
CA PHE A 24 23.46 -7.84 1.70
C PHE A 24 22.58 -7.18 2.77
N LEU A 25 21.25 -7.26 2.64
CA LEU A 25 20.30 -6.75 3.63
C LEU A 25 19.73 -7.88 4.47
N GLU A 26 19.78 -7.71 5.79
CA GLU A 26 19.20 -8.66 6.75
C GLU A 26 17.66 -8.74 6.67
N ASP A 27 17.13 -9.96 6.86
CA ASP A 27 15.71 -10.18 7.08
C ASP A 27 15.21 -9.40 8.30
N ASN A 28 14.02 -8.81 8.18
CA ASN A 28 13.30 -8.18 9.28
C ASN A 28 14.14 -7.15 10.06
N ALA A 29 15.01 -6.40 9.37
CA ALA A 29 15.95 -5.45 9.98
C ALA A 29 15.29 -4.47 10.97
N LEU A 30 14.10 -3.94 10.64
CA LEU A 30 13.37 -3.03 11.53
C LEU A 30 12.88 -3.70 12.82
N ASN A 31 12.47 -4.97 12.73
CA ASN A 31 12.05 -5.76 13.90
C ASN A 31 13.26 -6.16 14.75
N LYS A 32 14.36 -6.61 14.11
CA LYS A 32 15.63 -6.93 14.79
C LYS A 32 16.24 -5.73 15.51
N ALA A 33 16.13 -4.54 14.93
CA ALA A 33 16.56 -3.29 15.55
C ALA A 33 15.62 -2.83 16.68
N GLY A 34 14.47 -3.49 16.89
CA GLY A 34 13.49 -3.14 17.93
C GLY A 34 12.71 -1.85 17.65
N VAL A 35 12.85 -1.26 16.46
CA VAL A 35 12.27 0.06 16.12
C VAL A 35 10.97 -0.03 15.35
N PHE A 36 10.57 -1.22 14.89
CA PHE A 36 9.38 -1.38 14.04
C PHE A 36 8.09 -0.86 14.69
N ASN A 37 7.80 -1.27 15.93
CA ASN A 37 6.62 -0.81 16.65
C ASN A 37 6.69 0.70 16.94
N TRP A 38 7.87 1.21 17.25
CA TRP A 38 8.08 2.65 17.45
C TRP A 38 7.80 3.45 16.18
N LEU A 39 8.28 2.98 15.03
CA LEU A 39 7.99 3.57 13.72
C LEU A 39 6.48 3.55 13.43
N MET A 40 5.81 2.43 13.72
CA MET A 40 4.38 2.28 13.52
C MET A 40 3.58 3.32 14.32
N TYR A 41 3.93 3.52 15.59
CA TYR A 41 3.32 4.55 16.43
C TYR A 41 3.56 5.96 15.88
N GLY A 42 4.79 6.26 15.44
CA GLY A 42 5.11 7.55 14.83
C GLY A 42 4.29 7.84 13.56
N LEU A 43 4.13 6.84 12.70
CA LEU A 43 3.33 6.97 11.49
C LEU A 43 1.83 7.13 11.78
N LEU A 44 1.28 6.39 12.75
CA LEU A 44 -0.10 6.56 13.18
C LEU A 44 -0.33 7.95 13.79
N ALA A 45 0.60 8.44 14.61
CA ALA A 45 0.55 9.80 15.15
C ALA A 45 0.57 10.86 14.03
N TYR A 46 1.39 10.66 12.99
CA TYR A 46 1.40 11.53 11.82
C TYR A 46 0.05 11.53 11.09
N VAL A 47 -0.54 10.35 10.85
CA VAL A 47 -1.87 10.22 10.22
C VAL A 47 -2.94 10.96 11.03
N PHE A 48 -2.96 10.78 12.36
CA PHE A 48 -3.89 11.52 13.22
C PHE A 48 -3.62 13.02 13.24
N GLY A 49 -2.36 13.44 13.15
CA GLY A 49 -1.98 14.84 12.96
C GLY A 49 -2.64 15.43 11.72
N GLN A 50 -2.55 14.75 10.58
CA GLN A 50 -3.18 15.17 9.33
C GLN A 50 -4.72 15.22 9.44
N LEU A 51 -5.32 14.26 10.16
CA LEU A 51 -6.76 14.25 10.39
C LEU A 51 -7.21 15.44 11.24
N SER A 52 -6.44 15.81 12.28
CA SER A 52 -6.79 16.93 13.17
C SER A 52 -6.76 18.29 12.46
N ALA A 53 -6.00 18.42 11.37
CA ALA A 53 -6.02 19.60 10.51
C ALA A 53 -7.29 19.71 9.63
N THR A 54 -8.11 18.65 9.53
CA THR A 54 -9.30 18.62 8.69
C THR A 54 -10.55 18.95 9.51
N THR A 55 -11.13 20.14 9.28
CA THR A 55 -12.34 20.56 10.01
C THR A 55 -13.63 19.95 9.43
N PRO A 56 -14.67 19.72 10.26
CA PRO A 56 -15.97 19.22 9.80
C PRO A 56 -16.63 20.10 8.72
N ALA A 57 -16.37 21.41 8.74
CA ALA A 57 -16.88 22.36 7.75
C ALA A 57 -16.24 22.15 6.36
N VAL A 58 -14.93 21.92 6.31
CA VAL A 58 -14.23 21.58 5.06
C VAL A 58 -14.72 20.22 4.54
N LEU A 59 -14.82 19.23 5.44
CA LEU A 59 -15.37 17.90 5.11
C LEU A 59 -16.78 17.99 4.53
N GLY A 60 -17.69 18.75 5.14
CA GLY A 60 -19.06 18.90 4.68
C GLY A 60 -19.19 19.44 3.25
N GLY A 61 -18.27 20.32 2.83
CA GLY A 61 -18.25 20.87 1.46
C GLY A 61 -17.79 19.88 0.39
N ILE A 62 -17.00 18.86 0.76
CA ILE A 62 -16.37 17.92 -0.18
C ILE A 62 -16.80 16.46 0.02
N VAL A 63 -17.56 16.14 1.07
CA VAL A 63 -17.89 14.75 1.46
C VAL A 63 -18.61 14.00 0.34
N LEU A 64 -19.54 14.67 -0.36
CA LEU A 64 -20.25 14.06 -1.48
C LEU A 64 -19.27 13.71 -2.61
N GLN A 65 -18.34 14.61 -2.92
CA GLN A 65 -17.32 14.38 -3.95
C GLN A 65 -16.40 13.22 -3.54
N ILE A 66 -15.96 13.17 -2.28
CA ILE A 66 -15.14 12.08 -1.76
C ILE A 66 -15.86 10.74 -1.92
N ILE A 67 -17.12 10.65 -1.50
CA ILE A 67 -17.90 9.40 -1.60
C ILE A 67 -18.03 8.96 -3.05
N VAL A 68 -18.36 9.88 -3.97
CA VAL A 68 -18.50 9.56 -5.40
C VAL A 68 -17.17 9.09 -5.98
N LEU A 69 -16.05 9.77 -5.68
CA LEU A 69 -14.73 9.40 -6.17
C LEU A 69 -14.28 8.04 -5.62
N ILE A 70 -14.53 7.76 -4.34
CA ILE A 70 -14.24 6.45 -3.73
C ILE A 70 -15.09 5.37 -4.40
N ALA A 71 -16.39 5.60 -4.59
CA ALA A 71 -17.27 4.62 -5.22
C ALA A 71 -16.82 4.28 -6.66
N LEU A 72 -16.51 5.31 -7.45
CA LEU A 72 -16.00 5.14 -8.81
C LEU A 72 -14.62 4.47 -8.83
N GLY A 73 -13.73 4.86 -7.92
CA GLY A 73 -12.40 4.27 -7.77
C GLY A 73 -12.47 2.78 -7.42
N VAL A 74 -13.28 2.43 -6.42
CA VAL A 74 -13.49 1.03 -6.00
C VAL A 74 -14.13 0.21 -7.12
N LEU A 75 -15.10 0.75 -7.86
CA LEU A 75 -15.67 0.08 -9.03
C LEU A 75 -14.62 -0.17 -10.12
N GLY A 76 -13.79 0.83 -10.44
CA GLY A 76 -12.70 0.68 -11.40
C GLY A 76 -11.67 -0.37 -10.95
N MET A 77 -11.27 -0.32 -9.68
CA MET A 77 -10.39 -1.30 -9.04
C MET A 77 -10.97 -2.72 -9.10
N PHE A 78 -12.27 -2.88 -8.84
CA PHE A 78 -12.95 -4.17 -8.91
C PHE A 78 -12.93 -4.76 -10.33
N LEU A 79 -13.30 -3.96 -11.33
CA LEU A 79 -13.32 -4.40 -12.72
C LEU A 79 -11.91 -4.75 -13.22
N ALA A 80 -10.93 -3.89 -12.94
CA ALA A 80 -9.53 -4.12 -13.31
C ALA A 80 -8.97 -5.38 -12.63
N SER A 81 -9.23 -5.55 -11.34
CA SER A 81 -8.76 -6.73 -10.59
C SER A 81 -9.37 -8.02 -11.11
N ARG A 82 -10.66 -8.00 -11.49
CA ARG A 82 -11.34 -9.17 -12.06
C ARG A 82 -10.75 -9.57 -13.41
N LEU A 83 -10.40 -8.59 -14.24
CA LEU A 83 -9.79 -8.81 -15.56
C LEU A 83 -8.34 -9.29 -15.45
N LEU A 84 -7.56 -8.67 -14.56
CA LEU A 84 -6.12 -8.87 -14.44
C LEU A 84 -5.73 -10.01 -13.48
N ALA A 85 -6.64 -10.53 -12.65
CA ALA A 85 -6.31 -11.62 -11.72
C ALA A 85 -5.70 -12.86 -12.39
N LYS A 86 -6.26 -13.29 -13.52
CA LYS A 86 -5.80 -14.49 -14.25
C LYS A 86 -4.36 -14.38 -14.78
N PRO A 87 -3.97 -13.33 -15.54
CA PRO A 87 -2.59 -13.22 -16.03
C PRO A 87 -1.55 -13.10 -14.92
N PHE A 88 -1.92 -12.58 -13.75
CA PHE A 88 -1.02 -12.48 -12.58
C PHE A 88 -1.00 -13.73 -11.69
N GLY A 89 -1.69 -14.81 -12.08
CA GLY A 89 -1.72 -16.06 -11.31
C GLY A 89 -2.34 -15.93 -9.91
N MET A 90 -3.16 -14.90 -9.70
CA MET A 90 -3.72 -14.53 -8.41
C MET A 90 -5.23 -14.78 -8.39
N SER A 91 -5.80 -15.09 -7.22
CA SER A 91 -7.26 -15.08 -7.07
C SER A 91 -7.79 -13.66 -7.26
N TRP A 92 -9.00 -13.51 -7.80
CA TRP A 92 -9.56 -12.19 -8.03
C TRP A 92 -9.79 -11.41 -6.74
N GLN A 93 -10.06 -12.12 -5.64
CA GLN A 93 -10.16 -11.54 -4.30
C GLN A 93 -8.83 -10.96 -3.86
N MET A 94 -7.74 -11.71 -4.03
CA MET A 94 -6.42 -11.24 -3.64
C MET A 94 -5.94 -10.09 -4.54
N ALA A 95 -6.23 -10.13 -5.84
CA ALA A 95 -5.94 -9.03 -6.75
C ALA A 95 -6.71 -7.76 -6.36
N PHE A 96 -7.99 -7.93 -5.98
CA PHE A 96 -8.81 -6.83 -5.51
C PHE A 96 -8.31 -6.26 -4.18
N SER A 97 -7.99 -7.11 -3.20
CA SER A 97 -7.37 -6.66 -1.94
C SER A 97 -6.07 -5.91 -2.17
N CYS A 98 -5.21 -6.38 -3.10
CA CYS A 98 -4.00 -5.65 -3.49
C CYS A 98 -4.33 -4.29 -4.12
N SER A 99 -5.37 -4.18 -4.95
CA SER A 99 -5.78 -2.90 -5.52
C SER A 99 -6.32 -1.90 -4.48
N LEU A 100 -7.00 -2.41 -3.43
CA LEU A 100 -7.56 -1.58 -2.36
C LEU A 100 -6.49 -0.94 -1.47
N THR A 101 -5.27 -1.50 -1.43
CA THR A 101 -4.12 -0.89 -0.70
C THR A 101 -3.78 0.53 -1.20
N ALA A 102 -4.19 0.88 -2.43
CA ALA A 102 -4.06 2.24 -2.94
C ALA A 102 -4.87 3.28 -2.14
N LEU A 103 -5.84 2.86 -1.33
CA LEU A 103 -6.71 3.74 -0.55
C LEU A 103 -6.17 4.08 0.84
N PHE A 104 -5.53 3.12 1.52
CA PHE A 104 -5.14 3.27 2.92
C PHE A 104 -3.63 3.46 3.10
N GLY A 105 -2.82 2.73 2.34
CA GLY A 105 -1.36 2.79 2.44
C GLY A 105 -0.82 2.31 3.79
N PHE A 106 0.49 2.43 3.96
CA PHE A 106 1.16 2.11 5.21
C PHE A 106 1.02 3.29 6.20
N PRO A 107 0.70 3.07 7.50
CA PRO A 107 0.69 1.81 8.26
C PRO A 107 -0.63 1.04 8.26
N ALA A 108 -1.72 1.63 7.78
CA ALA A 108 -3.06 1.06 7.90
C ALA A 108 -3.20 -0.30 7.21
N ASP A 109 -2.66 -0.43 5.99
CA ASP A 109 -2.65 -1.70 5.25
C ASP A 109 -1.94 -2.81 6.03
N TYR A 110 -0.82 -2.51 6.69
CA TYR A 110 -0.08 -3.49 7.49
C TYR A 110 -0.96 -4.02 8.62
N ILE A 111 -1.58 -3.11 9.38
CA ILE A 111 -2.40 -3.44 10.56
C ILE A 111 -3.62 -4.25 10.15
N LEU A 112 -4.32 -3.83 9.09
CA LEU A 112 -5.49 -4.55 8.56
C LEU A 112 -5.10 -5.96 8.08
N THR A 113 -3.99 -6.08 7.37
CA THR A 113 -3.53 -7.36 6.86
C THR A 113 -3.15 -8.32 7.98
N SER A 114 -2.42 -7.83 8.99
CA SER A 114 -2.05 -8.65 10.14
C SER A 114 -3.27 -9.07 10.96
N GLU A 115 -4.24 -8.16 11.17
CA GLU A 115 -5.44 -8.49 11.93
C GLU A 115 -6.31 -9.50 11.20
N VAL A 116 -6.43 -9.40 9.86
CA VAL A 116 -7.14 -10.40 9.06
C VAL A 116 -6.41 -11.75 9.08
N ALA A 117 -5.08 -11.77 8.94
CA ALA A 117 -4.32 -13.02 9.02
C ALA A 117 -4.51 -13.71 10.38
N ARG A 118 -4.43 -12.94 11.47
CA ARG A 118 -4.64 -13.42 12.84
C ARG A 118 -6.09 -13.87 13.10
N ALA A 119 -7.08 -13.14 12.59
CA ALA A 119 -8.49 -13.48 12.76
C ALA A 119 -8.90 -14.73 11.99
N MET A 120 -8.21 -15.03 10.88
CA MET A 120 -8.49 -16.19 10.03
C MET A 120 -7.65 -17.41 10.40
N ALA A 121 -6.53 -17.23 11.09
CA ALA A 121 -5.66 -18.32 11.52
C ALA A 121 -6.20 -19.04 12.76
N THR A 122 -5.97 -20.35 12.79
CA THR A 122 -6.34 -21.21 13.94
C THR A 122 -5.13 -21.49 14.84
N THR A 123 -3.92 -21.40 14.29
CA THR A 123 -2.64 -21.64 14.97
C THR A 123 -1.64 -20.53 14.66
N GLU A 124 -0.61 -20.38 15.49
CA GLU A 124 0.47 -19.41 15.27
C GLU A 124 1.22 -19.66 13.94
N ASP A 125 1.47 -20.93 13.60
CA ASP A 125 2.10 -21.31 12.33
C ASP A 125 1.24 -20.91 11.12
N GLU A 126 -0.09 -21.01 11.24
CA GLU A 126 -1.02 -20.61 10.19
C GLU A 126 -1.07 -19.08 10.06
N GLU A 127 -1.05 -18.34 11.17
CA GLU A 127 -0.97 -16.88 11.18
C GLU A 127 0.31 -16.40 10.50
N GLU A 128 1.45 -17.01 10.82
CA GLU A 128 2.73 -16.66 10.22
C GLU A 128 2.74 -16.97 8.71
N TYR A 129 2.25 -18.14 8.31
CA TYR A 129 2.13 -18.50 6.89
C TYR A 129 1.24 -17.51 6.12
N LEU A 130 0.06 -17.18 6.64
CA LEU A 130 -0.84 -16.21 6.01
C LEU A 130 -0.19 -14.83 5.92
N THR A 131 0.45 -14.39 6.99
CA THR A 131 1.15 -13.10 7.04
C THR A 131 2.27 -13.04 6.00
N GLN A 132 3.14 -14.05 5.93
CA GLN A 132 4.22 -14.13 4.96
C GLN A 132 3.71 -14.17 3.50
N GLN A 133 2.53 -14.74 3.25
CA GLN A 133 1.95 -14.80 1.91
C GLN A 133 1.19 -13.53 1.50
N MET A 134 0.58 -12.81 2.44
CA MET A 134 -0.27 -11.66 2.18
C MET A 134 0.50 -10.34 2.23
N MET A 135 1.36 -10.17 3.24
CA MET A 135 2.08 -8.92 3.50
C MET A 135 2.91 -8.45 2.30
N PRO A 136 3.72 -9.29 1.63
CA PRO A 136 4.53 -8.81 0.49
C PRO A 136 3.65 -8.32 -0.66
N LYS A 137 2.56 -9.02 -0.98
CA LYS A 137 1.65 -8.67 -2.08
C LYS A 137 0.94 -7.35 -1.82
N MET A 138 0.51 -7.13 -0.58
CA MET A 138 -0.21 -5.90 -0.19
C MET A 138 0.72 -4.69 -0.11
N LEU A 139 1.91 -4.85 0.46
CA LEU A 139 2.89 -3.74 0.55
C LEU A 139 3.42 -3.33 -0.83
N VAL A 140 3.72 -4.29 -1.70
CA VAL A 140 4.15 -4.00 -3.08
C VAL A 140 3.01 -3.34 -3.87
N GLY A 141 1.76 -3.79 -3.70
CA GLY A 141 0.58 -3.18 -4.31
C GLY A 141 0.40 -1.70 -3.94
N GLY A 142 0.42 -1.40 -2.64
CA GLY A 142 0.23 -0.03 -2.14
C GLY A 142 1.37 0.88 -2.59
N PHE A 143 2.60 0.38 -2.52
CA PHE A 143 3.76 1.16 -2.94
C PHE A 143 3.78 1.43 -4.46
N ALA A 144 3.47 0.43 -5.28
CA ALA A 144 3.44 0.57 -6.74
C ALA A 144 2.38 1.60 -7.17
N THR A 145 1.20 1.57 -6.57
CA THR A 145 0.11 2.49 -6.91
C THR A 145 0.42 3.92 -6.48
N VAL A 146 0.86 4.13 -5.24
CA VAL A 146 1.13 5.47 -4.70
C VAL A 146 2.40 6.10 -5.30
N SER A 147 3.37 5.30 -5.75
CA SER A 147 4.64 5.82 -6.26
C SER A 147 4.75 5.83 -7.80
N VAL A 148 4.34 4.75 -8.47
CA VAL A 148 4.52 4.61 -9.94
C VAL A 148 3.35 5.28 -10.67
N ALA A 149 2.11 4.91 -10.32
CA ALA A 149 0.95 5.38 -11.06
C ALA A 149 0.76 6.90 -10.89
N SER A 150 0.97 7.42 -9.68
CA SER A 150 0.93 8.86 -9.40
C SER A 150 1.93 9.66 -10.25
N VAL A 151 3.17 9.18 -10.39
CA VAL A 151 4.22 9.84 -11.19
C VAL A 151 3.90 9.79 -12.67
N ILE A 152 3.40 8.67 -13.18
CA ILE A 152 2.98 8.56 -14.59
C ILE A 152 1.87 9.55 -14.89
N ILE A 153 0.84 9.58 -14.03
CA ILE A 153 -0.29 10.51 -14.18
C ILE A 153 0.22 11.95 -14.13
N ALA A 154 0.99 12.32 -13.09
CA ALA A 154 1.56 13.66 -12.96
C ALA A 154 2.40 14.05 -14.19
N THR A 155 3.21 13.14 -14.72
CA THR A 155 4.03 13.37 -15.92
C THR A 155 3.17 13.60 -17.16
N ILE A 156 2.06 12.87 -17.33
CA ILE A 156 1.13 13.06 -18.45
C ILE A 156 0.44 14.42 -18.34
N PHE A 157 -0.06 14.77 -17.15
CA PHE A 157 -0.72 16.06 -16.91
C PHE A 157 0.22 17.25 -17.11
N LEU A 158 1.48 17.14 -16.68
CA LEU A 158 2.50 18.17 -16.91
C LEU A 158 2.82 18.39 -18.39
N LYS A 159 2.60 17.40 -19.26
CA LYS A 159 2.77 17.55 -20.72
C LYS A 159 1.56 18.18 -21.41
N LEU A 160 0.42 18.21 -20.74
CA LEU A 160 -0.83 18.81 -21.25
C LEU A 160 -0.98 20.28 -20.84
N LEU A 161 -0.14 20.76 -19.92
CA LEU A 161 -0.04 22.16 -19.47
C LEU A 161 1.01 22.90 -20.29
#